data_AF-A0A3C0PFM0-F1
#
_entry.id   AF-A0A3C0PFM0-F1
#
_cell.length_a   1.000
_cell.length_b   1.000
_cell.length_c   1.000
_cell.angle_alpha   90.00
_cell.angle_beta   90.00
_cell.angle_gamma   90.00
#
_symmetry.space_group_name_H-M   'P 1'
#
loop_
_entity.id
_entity.type
_entity.pdbx_description
1 polymer ?
#
loop_
_entity_poly.entity_id
_entity_poly.type
_entity_poly.pdbx_seq_one_letter_code
_entity_poly.pdbx_strand_id
1 'polypeptide(L)'
;HTSIYTLFQSPLRGRNIQSIGKLNEDTTGLLVFSDDGQFIHRMESPRWKVPKVYEVTTKHPVNSDRIAALCKGAMLDDEPVCPLPHSHANNYQIALSS
;
A
#
# COMPACT_ATOMS: atom_id res chain seq x y z
N HIS A 1 5.86 15.00 -12.90
CA HIS A 1 6.42 14.30 -11.73
C HIS A 1 7.65 13.51 -12.12
N THR A 2 8.67 13.53 -11.27
CA THR A 2 9.89 12.75 -11.45
C THR A 2 9.63 11.31 -11.07
N SER A 3 9.97 10.38 -11.96
CA SER A 3 9.80 8.97 -11.67
C SER A 3 10.89 8.46 -10.72
N ILE A 4 10.53 7.53 -9.83
CA ILE A 4 11.46 6.83 -8.94
C ILE A 4 12.59 6.11 -9.71
N TYR A 5 12.33 5.69 -10.96
CA TYR A 5 13.33 5.05 -11.83
C TYR A 5 14.55 5.94 -12.10
N THR A 6 14.41 7.27 -11.99
CA THR A 6 15.54 8.21 -12.16
C THR A 6 16.60 8.06 -11.08
N LEU A 7 16.22 7.55 -9.90
CA LEU A 7 17.12 7.32 -8.76
C LEU A 7 18.02 6.09 -8.96
N PHE A 8 17.65 5.19 -9.88
CA PHE A 8 18.47 4.01 -10.14
C PHE A 8 19.82 4.40 -10.72
N GLN A 9 20.87 3.76 -10.21
CA GLN A 9 22.24 3.91 -10.70
C GLN A 9 22.58 2.74 -11.64
N SER A 10 23.65 2.87 -12.43
CA SER A 10 24.21 1.71 -13.13
C SER A 10 24.65 0.66 -12.09
N PRO A 11 24.37 -0.64 -12.24
CA PRO A 11 23.96 -1.39 -13.45
C PRO A 11 22.44 -1.51 -13.69
N LEU A 12 21.60 -0.93 -12.82
CA LEU A 12 20.14 -1.15 -12.85
C LEU A 12 19.45 -0.40 -14.01
N ARG A 13 20.02 0.72 -14.49
CA ARG A 13 19.47 1.53 -15.60
C ARG A 13 19.31 0.81 -16.94
N GLY A 14 19.98 -0.33 -17.15
CA GLY A 14 19.87 -1.14 -18.37
C GLY A 14 19.06 -2.42 -18.22
N ARG A 15 18.51 -2.68 -17.01
CA ARG A 15 17.69 -3.86 -16.73
C ARG A 15 16.22 -3.46 -16.84
N ASN A 16 15.36 -4.39 -17.28
CA ASN A 16 13.92 -4.19 -17.37
C ASN A 16 13.25 -4.30 -15.98
N ILE A 17 13.71 -3.47 -15.04
CA ILE A 17 13.22 -3.46 -13.66
C ILE A 17 11.89 -2.75 -13.61
N GLN A 18 10.92 -3.36 -12.94
CA GLN A 18 9.59 -2.81 -12.73
C GLN A 18 9.30 -2.74 -11.22
N SER A 19 8.54 -1.71 -10.84
CA SER A 19 7.96 -1.58 -9.50
C SER A 19 6.81 -2.56 -9.33
N ILE A 20 6.71 -3.15 -8.16
CA ILE A 20 5.56 -3.94 -7.74
C ILE A 20 4.59 -2.98 -7.05
N GLY A 21 3.51 -2.64 -7.74
CA GLY A 21 2.57 -1.62 -7.30
C GLY A 21 3.10 -0.19 -7.43
N LYS A 22 2.43 0.73 -6.74
CA LYS A 22 2.71 2.17 -6.77
C LYS A 22 2.62 2.73 -5.35
N LEU A 23 3.39 3.78 -5.10
CA LEU A 23 3.34 4.58 -3.89
C LEU A 23 3.01 6.02 -4.29
N ASN A 24 2.14 6.69 -3.54
CA ASN A 24 1.85 8.10 -3.77
C ASN A 24 3.07 8.95 -3.40
N GLU A 25 3.24 10.11 -4.03
CA GLU A 25 4.39 10.99 -3.82
C GLU A 25 4.47 11.54 -2.38
N ASP A 26 3.33 11.72 -1.74
CA ASP A 26 3.19 12.19 -0.35
C ASP A 26 3.23 11.04 0.67
N THR A 27 3.47 9.80 0.22
CA THR A 27 3.56 8.63 1.09
C THR A 27 5.00 8.14 1.17
N THR A 28 5.46 7.83 2.39
CA THR A 28 6.73 7.14 2.63
C THR A 28 6.47 5.66 2.81
N GLY A 29 7.39 4.80 2.36
CA GLY A 29 7.27 3.38 2.62
C GLY A 29 8.18 2.51 1.77
N LEU A 30 7.88 1.21 1.78
CA LEU A 30 8.56 0.22 0.97
C LEU A 30 7.95 0.16 -0.43
N LEU A 31 8.77 0.35 -1.45
CA LEU A 31 8.44 0.04 -2.83
C LEU A 31 9.40 -1.04 -3.33
N VAL A 32 8.86 -2.18 -3.74
CA VAL A 32 9.66 -3.33 -4.19
C VAL A 32 9.84 -3.25 -5.70
N PHE A 33 11.03 -3.63 -6.16
CA PHE A 33 11.39 -3.68 -7.57
C PHE A 33 11.95 -5.04 -7.93
N SER A 34 11.68 -5.49 -9.16
CA SER A 34 12.20 -6.75 -9.69
C SER A 34 12.30 -6.66 -11.21
N ASP A 35 13.15 -7.50 -11.82
CA ASP A 35 13.15 -7.76 -13.27
C ASP A 35 12.62 -9.17 -13.61
N ASP A 36 12.14 -9.93 -12.61
CA ASP A 36 11.46 -11.22 -12.81
C ASP A 36 9.96 -11.00 -13.04
N GLY A 37 9.54 -11.12 -14.30
CA GLY A 37 8.15 -10.94 -14.72
C GLY A 37 7.16 -11.90 -14.04
N GLN A 38 7.55 -13.13 -13.71
CA GLN A 38 6.65 -14.05 -13.02
C GLN A 38 6.42 -13.64 -11.58
N PHE A 39 7.48 -13.18 -10.91
CA PHE A 39 7.39 -12.66 -9.55
C PHE A 39 6.53 -11.39 -9.51
N ILE A 40 6.78 -10.43 -10.41
CA ILE A 40 5.97 -9.19 -10.52
C ILE A 40 4.50 -9.53 -10.70
N HIS A 41 4.17 -10.35 -11.70
CA HIS A 41 2.79 -10.73 -11.98
C HIS A 41 2.11 -11.44 -10.80
N ARG A 42 2.86 -12.29 -10.07
CA ARG A 42 2.33 -12.93 -8.85
C ARG A 42 2.02 -11.91 -7.76
N MET A 43 2.91 -10.94 -7.54
CA MET A 43 2.77 -9.95 -6.48
C MET A 43 1.69 -8.90 -6.77
N GLU A 44 1.48 -8.54 -8.04
CA GLU A 44 0.46 -7.57 -8.44
C GLU A 44 -0.93 -8.18 -8.64
N SER A 45 -1.01 -9.46 -8.98
CA SER A 45 -2.29 -10.08 -9.27
C SER A 45 -3.17 -10.18 -8.01
N PRO A 46 -4.43 -9.69 -8.06
CA PRO A 46 -5.36 -9.74 -6.93
C PRO A 46 -5.72 -11.18 -6.55
N ARG A 47 -5.48 -12.15 -7.44
CA ARG A 47 -5.67 -13.57 -7.18
C ARG A 47 -4.88 -14.06 -5.96
N TRP A 48 -3.66 -13.55 -5.76
CA TRP A 48 -2.76 -14.04 -4.72
C TRP A 48 -2.99 -13.37 -3.36
N LYS A 49 -3.80 -12.30 -3.31
CA LYS A 49 -4.17 -11.58 -2.08
C LYS A 49 -2.95 -11.32 -1.18
N VAL A 50 -1.85 -10.88 -1.79
CA VAL A 50 -0.62 -10.58 -1.05
C VAL A 50 -0.93 -9.41 -0.11
N PRO A 51 -0.81 -9.59 1.23
CA PRO A 51 -1.19 -8.56 2.17
C PRO A 51 -0.24 -7.38 2.06
N LYS A 52 -0.80 -6.17 2.11
CA LYS A 52 -0.05 -4.92 2.20
C LYS A 52 -0.36 -4.28 3.53
N VAL A 53 0.68 -4.04 4.31
CA VAL A 53 0.55 -3.44 5.64
C VAL A 53 0.97 -1.98 5.60
N TYR A 54 0.11 -1.10 6.10
CA TYR A 54 0.31 0.34 6.11
C TYR A 54 0.28 0.87 7.52
N GLU A 55 1.17 1.79 7.85
CA GLU A 55 1.07 2.63 9.03
C GLU A 55 0.60 4.02 8.59
N VAL A 56 -0.55 4.46 9.10
CA VAL A 56 -1.12 5.76 8.75
C VAL A 56 -1.16 6.66 9.98
N THR A 57 -0.77 7.92 9.80
CA THR A 57 -0.92 8.94 10.86
C THR A 57 -2.17 9.78 10.60
N THR A 58 -3.00 10.00 11.63
CA THR A 58 -4.27 10.73 11.49
C THR A 58 -4.21 12.11 12.12
N LYS A 59 -4.91 13.07 11.50
CA LYS A 59 -5.06 14.44 12.03
C LYS A 59 -5.76 14.49 13.38
N HIS A 60 -6.70 13.57 13.61
CA HIS A 60 -7.47 13.47 14.84
C HIS A 60 -7.28 12.09 15.47
N PRO A 61 -7.37 11.97 16.79
CA PRO A 61 -7.33 10.68 17.45
C PRO A 61 -8.38 9.72 16.87
N VAL A 62 -7.98 8.46 16.75
CA VAL A 62 -8.82 7.38 16.25
C VAL A 62 -9.32 6.59 17.45
N ASN A 63 -10.65 6.49 17.58
CA ASN A 63 -11.27 5.69 18.63
C ASN A 63 -11.66 4.31 18.10
N SER A 64 -11.97 3.39 19.03
CA SER A 64 -12.39 2.02 18.72
C SER A 64 -13.57 1.93 17.75
N ASP A 65 -14.53 2.85 17.86
CA ASP A 65 -15.75 2.83 17.04
C ASP A 65 -15.44 3.11 15.57
N ARG A 66 -14.53 4.04 15.29
CA ARG A 66 -14.07 4.34 13.93
C ARG A 66 -13.32 3.15 13.31
N ILE A 67 -12.49 2.47 14.11
CA ILE A 67 -11.79 1.26 13.67
C ILE A 67 -12.79 0.16 13.33
N ALA A 68 -13.75 -0.08 14.22
CA ALA A 68 -14.80 -1.08 14.00
C ALA A 68 -15.64 -0.79 12.76
N ALA A 69 -15.91 0.49 12.46
CA ALA A 69 -16.58 0.90 11.23
C ALA A 69 -15.74 0.57 9.98
N LEU A 70 -14.44 0.92 9.98
CA LEU A 70 -13.54 0.60 8.86
C LEU A 70 -13.41 -0.92 8.63
N CYS A 71 -13.37 -1.72 9.69
CA CYS A 71 -13.34 -3.19 9.60
C CYS A 71 -14.64 -3.80 9.05
N LYS A 72 -15.74 -3.05 8.97
CA LYS A 72 -17.00 -3.50 8.35
C LYS A 72 -17.13 -3.10 6.88
N GLY A 73 -16.14 -2.39 6.34
CA GLY A 73 -16.20 -1.75 5.02
C GLY A 73 -16.67 -0.30 5.13
N ALA A 74 -16.32 0.50 4.13
CA ALA A 74 -16.63 1.92 4.07
C ALA A 74 -17.12 2.30 2.65
N MET A 75 -17.71 3.48 2.51
CA MET A 75 -17.98 4.08 1.21
C MET A 75 -16.90 5.12 0.93
N LEU A 76 -16.28 5.06 -0.24
CA LEU A 76 -15.34 6.06 -0.73
C LEU A 76 -15.81 6.48 -2.12
N ASP A 77 -16.12 7.77 -2.29
CA ASP A 77 -16.60 8.34 -3.56
C ASP A 77 -17.78 7.54 -4.17
N ASP A 78 -18.77 7.21 -3.33
CA ASP A 78 -19.93 6.38 -3.65
C ASP A 78 -19.63 4.93 -4.07
N GLU A 79 -18.37 4.49 -3.97
CA GLU A 79 -17.96 3.10 -4.19
C GLU A 79 -17.71 2.36 -2.87
N PRO A 80 -18.18 1.10 -2.74
CA PRO A 80 -17.94 0.30 -1.56
C PRO A 80 -16.48 -0.16 -1.51
N VAL A 81 -15.81 0.12 -0.39
CA VAL A 81 -14.48 -0.36 -0.06
C VAL A 81 -14.60 -1.62 0.79
N CYS A 82 -13.82 -2.64 0.43
CA CYS A 82 -13.78 -3.91 1.16
C CYS A 82 -13.48 -3.72 2.66
N PRO A 83 -14.06 -4.58 3.51
CA PRO A 83 -13.71 -4.65 4.93
C PRO A 83 -12.20 -4.79 5.13
N LEU A 84 -11.65 -4.02 6.07
CA LEU A 84 -10.24 -4.15 6.47
C LEU A 84 -10.12 -5.33 7.47
N PRO A 85 -9.47 -6.44 7.10
CA PRO A 85 -9.47 -7.67 7.91
C PRO A 85 -8.68 -7.53 9.21
N HIS A 86 -7.69 -6.64 9.27
CA HIS A 86 -6.86 -6.43 10.46
C HIS A 86 -6.51 -4.97 10.63
N SER A 87 -6.78 -4.43 11.82
CA SER A 87 -6.31 -3.10 12.20
C SER A 87 -6.03 -2.98 13.70
N HIS A 88 -5.03 -2.17 14.04
CA HIS A 88 -4.69 -1.79 15.41
C HIS A 88 -4.41 -0.30 15.44
N ALA A 89 -4.85 0.41 16.49
CA ALA A 89 -4.62 1.85 16.61
C ALA A 89 -4.01 2.25 17.96
N ASN A 90 -3.23 3.32 17.92
CA ASN A 90 -2.83 4.13 19.07
C ASN A 90 -3.31 5.58 18.85
N ASN A 91 -2.94 6.52 19.72
CA ASN A 91 -3.48 7.89 19.73
C ASN A 91 -3.40 8.64 18.38
N TYR A 92 -2.49 8.27 17.47
CA TYR A 92 -2.37 8.92 16.15
C TYR A 92 -2.04 7.98 14.99
N GLN A 93 -1.80 6.70 15.23
CA GLN A 93 -1.38 5.76 14.19
C GLN A 93 -2.34 4.59 14.06
N ILE A 94 -2.55 4.12 12.83
CA ILE A 94 -3.28 2.88 12.54
C ILE A 94 -2.41 1.98 11.65
N ALA A 95 -2.28 0.71 12.02
CA ALA A 95 -1.74 -0.32 11.15
C ALA A 95 -2.90 -0.97 10.38
N LEU A 96 -2.88 -0.98 9.04
CA LEU A 96 -3.94 -1.54 8.18
C LEU A 96 -3.37 -2.67 7.31
N SER A 97 -4.14 -3.75 7.11
CA SER A 97 -3.86 -4.77 6.08
C SER A 97 -4.95 -4.76 5.02
N SER A 98 -4.58 -4.72 3.74
CA SER A 98 -5.48 -5.00 2.61
C SER A 98 -5.64 -6.49 2.35
#